data_AF-A0A7X6UFC5-F1
#
_entry.id   AF-A0A7X6UFC5-F1
#
_cell.length_a   1.000
_cell.length_b   1.000
_cell.length_c   1.000
_cell.angle_alpha   90.00
_cell.angle_beta   90.00
_cell.angle_gamma   90.00
#
_symmetry.space_group_name_H-M   'P 1'
#
loop_
_entity.id
_entity.type
_entity.pdbx_description
1 polymer ?
#
loop_
_entity_poly.entity_id
_entity_poly.type
_entity_poly.pdbx_seq_one_letter_code
_entity_poly.pdbx_strand_id
1 'polypeptide(L)'
;MKDHHQPAAGLDPRSYFAGAIEVFCELTAAGLKELALSAPFEEPLLSQIRPLAQKSAEKYGLVLYEEQDFPHTGITPPESIRGKTIFLFCRNQKTLTAYLDLKVRAAAGHEETQALRKLLGYSPHSS
;
A
#
# COMPACT_ATOMS: atom_id res chain seq x y z
N MET A 1 11.44 -6.37 17.17
CA MET A 1 10.03 -6.50 16.71
C MET A 1 10.04 -7.38 15.47
N LYS A 2 9.14 -8.36 15.35
CA LYS A 2 9.09 -9.24 14.18
C LYS A 2 8.48 -8.47 13.01
N ASP A 3 9.16 -8.43 11.87
CA ASP A 3 8.59 -7.94 10.62
C ASP A 3 7.36 -8.79 10.27
N HIS A 4 6.17 -8.22 10.42
CA HIS A 4 4.89 -8.94 10.20
C HIS A 4 4.62 -9.32 8.75
N HIS A 5 5.51 -8.97 7.81
CA HIS A 5 5.37 -9.25 6.38
C HIS A 5 6.30 -10.35 5.89
N GLN A 6 6.95 -11.12 6.78
CA GLN A 6 7.73 -12.26 6.31
C GLN A 6 6.84 -13.49 6.04
N PRO A 7 6.96 -14.12 4.87
CA PRO A 7 6.32 -15.40 4.61
C PRO A 7 6.81 -16.47 5.61
N ALA A 8 5.96 -17.45 5.91
CA ALA A 8 6.35 -18.57 6.76
C ALA A 8 7.54 -19.34 6.15
N ALA A 9 8.35 -19.96 7.02
CA ALA A 9 9.50 -20.74 6.58
C ALA A 9 9.10 -21.82 5.56
N GLY A 10 9.80 -21.85 4.42
CA GLY A 10 9.55 -22.79 3.32
C GLY A 10 8.55 -22.31 2.26
N LEU A 11 7.89 -21.17 2.43
CA LEU A 11 7.10 -20.54 1.38
C LEU A 11 7.96 -19.62 0.51
N ASP A 12 7.79 -19.75 -0.81
CA ASP A 12 8.40 -18.83 -1.78
C ASP A 12 7.84 -17.39 -1.57
N PRO A 13 8.68 -16.40 -1.25
CA PRO A 13 8.21 -15.04 -0.97
C PRO A 13 7.44 -14.42 -2.14
N ARG A 14 7.90 -14.65 -3.37
CA ARG A 14 7.25 -14.10 -4.56
C ARG A 14 5.82 -14.63 -4.69
N SER A 15 5.63 -15.93 -4.52
CA SER A 15 4.30 -16.57 -4.56
C SER A 15 3.40 -16.09 -3.43
N TYR A 16 3.93 -15.92 -2.22
CA TYR A 16 3.19 -15.38 -1.08
C TYR A 16 2.66 -13.96 -1.36
N PHE A 17 3.53 -13.06 -1.80
CA PHE A 17 3.14 -11.67 -2.07
C PHE A 17 2.27 -11.53 -3.32
N ALA A 18 2.41 -12.41 -4.31
CA ALA A 18 1.50 -12.46 -5.46
C ALA A 18 0.05 -12.70 -5.01
N GLY A 19 -0.16 -13.68 -4.11
CA GLY A 19 -1.48 -13.95 -3.55
C GLY A 19 -2.03 -12.78 -2.74
N ALA A 20 -1.19 -12.15 -1.91
CA ALA A 20 -1.59 -10.98 -1.12
C ALA A 20 -2.00 -9.80 -2.02
N ILE A 21 -1.23 -9.53 -3.09
CA ILE A 21 -1.53 -8.48 -4.06
C ILE A 21 -2.87 -8.75 -4.77
N GLU A 22 -3.10 -9.98 -5.24
CA GLU A 22 -4.36 -10.33 -5.92
C GLU A 22 -5.57 -10.07 -5.03
N VAL A 23 -5.53 -10.50 -3.77
CA VAL A 23 -6.63 -10.25 -2.82
C VAL A 23 -6.85 -8.75 -2.60
N PHE A 24 -5.80 -7.97 -2.38
CA PHE A 24 -5.96 -6.52 -2.17
C PHE A 24 -6.47 -5.79 -3.42
N CYS A 25 -6.09 -6.22 -4.61
CA CYS A 25 -6.63 -5.68 -5.85
C CYS A 25 -8.12 -6.02 -5.97
N GLU A 26 -8.51 -7.27 -5.73
CA GLU A 26 -9.90 -7.71 -5.79
C GLU A 26 -10.79 -6.92 -4.82
N LEU A 27 -10.37 -6.79 -3.56
CA LEU A 27 -11.12 -6.04 -2.54
C LEU A 27 -11.26 -4.55 -2.88
N THR A 28 -10.21 -3.94 -3.42
CA THR A 28 -10.24 -2.54 -3.86
C THR A 28 -11.18 -2.34 -5.05
N ALA A 29 -11.11 -3.24 -6.04
CA ALA A 29 -11.98 -3.20 -7.21
C ALA A 29 -13.46 -3.42 -6.87
N ALA A 30 -13.73 -4.30 -5.88
CA ALA A 30 -15.07 -4.51 -5.33
C ALA A 30 -15.61 -3.31 -4.54
N GLY A 31 -14.79 -2.26 -4.31
CA GLY A 31 -15.20 -1.05 -3.60
C GLY A 31 -15.23 -1.21 -2.09
N LEU A 32 -14.64 -2.27 -1.54
CA LEU A 32 -14.50 -2.45 -0.08
C LEU A 32 -13.44 -1.54 0.53
N LYS A 33 -12.52 -1.04 -0.31
CA LYS A 33 -11.49 -0.06 0.04
C LYS A 33 -11.31 0.90 -1.13
N GLU A 34 -11.06 2.17 -0.83
CA GLU A 34 -10.67 3.14 -1.86
C GLU A 34 -9.18 2.98 -2.23
N LEU A 35 -8.35 2.65 -1.24
CA LEU A 35 -6.90 2.44 -1.37
C LEU A 35 -6.47 1.16 -0.64
N ALA A 36 -5.62 0.36 -1.29
CA ALA A 36 -4.85 -0.70 -0.64
C ALA A 36 -3.34 -0.47 -0.78
N LEU A 37 -2.59 -0.92 0.22
CA LEU A 37 -1.13 -0.87 0.27
C LEU A 37 -0.58 -2.29 0.19
N SER A 38 0.48 -2.49 -0.60
CA SER A 38 1.27 -3.71 -0.49
C SER A 38 2.11 -3.72 0.79
N ALA A 39 2.77 -4.86 1.04
CA ALA A 39 3.94 -4.87 1.92
C ALA A 39 5.04 -3.94 1.36
N PRO A 40 5.94 -3.43 2.22
CA PRO A 40 7.12 -2.70 1.77
C PRO A 40 8.16 -3.66 1.18
N PHE A 41 8.71 -3.32 0.01
CA PHE A 41 9.66 -4.15 -0.73
C PHE A 41 11.00 -3.45 -0.94
N GLU A 42 12.05 -4.24 -0.98
CA GLU A 42 13.42 -3.85 -1.34
C GLU A 42 13.95 -4.78 -2.44
N GLU A 43 15.00 -4.35 -3.14
CA GLU A 43 15.67 -5.23 -4.11
C GLU A 43 16.36 -6.41 -3.41
N PRO A 44 16.40 -7.60 -4.03
CA PRO A 44 15.96 -7.91 -5.40
C PRO A 44 14.48 -8.31 -5.51
N LEU A 45 13.74 -8.39 -4.40
CA LEU A 45 12.35 -8.84 -4.42
C LEU A 45 11.44 -7.84 -5.12
N LEU A 46 11.68 -6.53 -4.95
CA LEU A 46 10.94 -5.46 -5.61
C LEU A 46 10.84 -5.66 -7.12
N SER A 47 11.95 -5.92 -7.81
CA SER A 47 11.97 -6.16 -9.26
C SER A 47 11.14 -7.38 -9.68
N GLN A 48 11.01 -8.40 -8.83
CA GLN A 48 10.17 -9.57 -9.09
C GLN A 48 8.69 -9.33 -8.83
N ILE A 49 8.36 -8.45 -7.88
CA ILE A 49 6.98 -8.11 -7.50
C ILE A 49 6.38 -7.05 -8.43
N ARG A 50 7.15 -6.06 -8.88
CA ARG A 50 6.69 -4.99 -9.77
C ARG A 50 5.84 -5.48 -10.97
N PRO A 51 6.29 -6.47 -11.77
CA PRO A 51 5.47 -6.96 -12.89
C PRO A 51 4.17 -7.64 -12.44
N LEU A 52 4.16 -8.26 -11.25
CA LEU A 52 2.95 -8.86 -10.68
C LEU A 52 1.96 -7.76 -10.25
N ALA A 53 2.44 -6.75 -9.54
CA ALA A 53 1.62 -5.60 -9.14
C ALA A 53 1.00 -4.88 -10.35
N GLN A 54 1.80 -4.65 -11.41
CA GLN A 54 1.32 -4.06 -12.66
C GLN A 54 0.21 -4.90 -13.30
N LYS A 55 0.45 -6.21 -13.46
CA LYS A 55 -0.53 -7.12 -14.06
C LYS A 55 -1.82 -7.22 -13.26
N SER A 56 -1.74 -7.28 -11.93
CA SER A 56 -2.92 -7.32 -11.07
C SER A 56 -3.70 -6.01 -11.14
N ALA A 57 -3.03 -4.86 -11.07
CA ALA A 57 -3.69 -3.56 -11.20
C ALA A 57 -4.43 -3.42 -12.54
N GLU A 58 -3.79 -3.82 -13.65
CA GLU A 58 -4.41 -3.83 -14.98
C GLU A 58 -5.63 -4.76 -15.03
N LYS A 59 -5.49 -6.00 -14.54
CA LYS A 59 -6.57 -7.00 -14.51
C LYS A 59 -7.84 -6.48 -13.83
N TYR A 60 -7.69 -5.70 -12.75
CA TYR A 60 -8.80 -5.19 -11.95
C TYR A 60 -9.18 -3.73 -12.28
N GLY A 61 -8.55 -3.10 -13.28
CA GLY A 61 -8.83 -1.71 -13.67
C GLY A 61 -8.46 -0.67 -12.61
N LEU A 62 -7.43 -0.95 -11.81
CA LEU A 62 -6.95 -0.08 -10.73
C LEU A 62 -5.82 0.82 -11.22
N VAL A 63 -5.65 1.95 -10.54
CA VAL A 63 -4.49 2.83 -10.73
C VAL A 63 -3.37 2.36 -9.80
N LEU A 64 -2.24 1.95 -10.37
CA LEU A 64 -1.04 1.58 -9.62
C LEU A 64 -0.13 2.79 -9.41
N TYR A 65 0.40 2.95 -8.21
CA TYR A 65 1.42 3.95 -7.89
C TYR A 65 2.55 3.34 -7.05
N GLU A 66 3.80 3.60 -7.41
CA GLU A 66 5.00 3.19 -6.66
C GLU A 66 5.38 4.30 -5.67
N GLU A 67 5.18 4.04 -4.38
CA GLU A 67 5.55 4.97 -3.31
C GLU A 67 6.91 4.59 -2.71
N GLN A 68 7.86 5.51 -2.76
CA GLN A 68 9.23 5.35 -2.24
C GLN A 68 9.51 6.21 -1.00
N ASP A 69 8.66 7.20 -0.75
CA ASP A 69 8.76 8.15 0.35
C ASP A 69 7.38 8.23 1.03
N PHE A 70 7.00 7.13 1.66
CA PHE A 70 5.70 7.00 2.30
C PHE A 70 5.61 8.00 3.48
N PRO A 71 4.54 8.80 3.58
CA PRO A 71 4.44 9.85 4.58
C PRO A 71 4.54 9.26 5.99
N HIS A 72 5.34 9.90 6.84
CA HIS A 72 5.47 9.56 8.25
C HIS A 72 4.14 9.84 8.97
N THR A 73 3.30 8.82 9.04
CA THR A 73 2.01 8.83 9.74
C THR A 73 2.04 7.78 10.84
N GLY A 74 1.20 7.91 11.86
CA GLY A 74 1.13 6.96 12.98
C GLY A 74 0.62 5.56 12.59
N ILE A 75 0.44 5.26 11.30
CA ILE A 75 -0.12 3.99 10.80
C ILE A 75 0.93 2.89 10.73
N THR A 76 2.18 3.24 10.39
CA THR A 76 3.26 2.28 10.24
C THR A 76 4.52 2.80 10.93
N PRO A 77 5.26 1.95 11.66
CA PRO A 77 6.53 2.34 12.23
C PRO A 77 7.52 2.81 11.12
N PRO A 78 8.20 3.96 11.26
CA PRO A 78 9.06 4.50 10.21
C PRO A 78 10.16 3.55 9.73
N GLU A 79 10.71 2.73 10.62
CA GLU A 79 11.72 1.71 10.33
C GLU A 79 11.22 0.62 9.38
N SER A 80 9.92 0.36 9.34
CA SER A 80 9.32 -0.66 8.49
C SER A 80 9.19 -0.22 7.03
N ILE A 81 9.27 1.09 6.76
CA ILE A 81 9.01 1.70 5.45
C ILE A 81 10.20 2.45 4.87
N ARG A 82 11.18 2.85 5.69
CA ARG A 82 12.34 3.65 5.25
C ARG A 82 13.14 2.91 4.17
N GLY A 83 13.32 3.57 3.02
CA GLY A 83 14.12 3.04 1.90
C GLY A 83 13.47 1.88 1.15
N LYS A 84 12.19 1.56 1.45
CA LYS A 84 11.42 0.50 0.80
C LYS A 84 10.34 1.09 -0.08
N THR A 85 9.97 0.35 -1.12
CA THR A 85 8.87 0.73 -2.03
C THR A 85 7.58 0.05 -1.61
N ILE A 86 6.49 0.80 -1.55
CA ILE A 86 5.13 0.29 -1.33
C ILE A 86 4.32 0.54 -2.61
N PHE A 87 3.63 -0.49 -3.09
CA PHE A 87 2.67 -0.33 -4.18
C PHE A 87 1.32 0.11 -3.61
N LEU A 88 0.77 1.17 -4.17
CA LEU A 88 -0.58 1.65 -3.90
C LEU A 88 -1.50 1.17 -5.02
N PHE A 89 -2.54 0.45 -4.64
CA PHE A 89 -3.62 0.06 -5.53
C PHE A 89 -4.80 0.99 -5.29
N CYS A 90 -4.92 2.00 -6.13
CA CYS A 90 -5.95 3.04 -6.05
C CYS A 90 -7.16 2.61 -6.88
N ARG A 91 -8.36 2.70 -6.31
CA ARG A 91 -9.61 2.37 -7.01
C ARG A 91 -9.79 3.15 -8.32
N ASN A 92 -9.32 4.39 -8.36
CA ASN A 92 -9.39 5.27 -9.52
C ASN A 92 -8.40 6.43 -9.37
N GLN A 93 -8.34 7.29 -10.38
CA GLN A 93 -7.45 8.47 -10.39
C GLN A 93 -7.76 9.45 -9.26
N LYS A 94 -9.02 9.59 -8.84
CA LYS A 94 -9.41 10.47 -7.72
C LYS A 94 -8.83 10.00 -6.39
N THR A 95 -8.78 8.68 -6.16
CA THR A 95 -8.09 8.12 -4.98
C THR A 95 -6.61 8.45 -5.00
N LEU A 96 -5.92 8.29 -6.14
CA LEU A 96 -4.51 8.63 -6.26
C LEU A 96 -4.27 10.13 -5.97
N THR A 97 -5.08 11.02 -6.56
CA THR A 97 -4.99 12.46 -6.29
C THR A 97 -5.18 12.76 -4.80
N ALA A 98 -6.19 12.17 -4.15
CA ALA A 98 -6.42 12.37 -2.72
C ALA A 98 -5.23 11.90 -1.85
N TYR A 99 -4.58 10.80 -2.23
CA TYR A 99 -3.35 10.34 -1.58
C TYR A 99 -2.18 11.30 -1.78
N LEU A 100 -1.96 11.80 -2.99
CA LEU A 100 -0.87 12.73 -3.29
C LEU A 100 -1.06 14.08 -2.57
N ASP A 101 -2.28 14.61 -2.54
CA ASP A 101 -2.61 15.82 -1.78
C ASP A 101 -2.39 15.64 -0.28
N LEU A 102 -2.71 14.46 0.25
CA LEU A 102 -2.39 14.07 1.61
C LEU A 102 -0.89 14.07 1.85
N LYS A 103 -0.11 13.44 0.97
CA LYS A 103 1.35 13.39 1.08
C LYS A 103 1.96 14.79 1.11
N VAL A 104 1.49 15.70 0.25
CA VAL A 104 1.95 17.10 0.24
C VAL A 104 1.64 17.80 1.56
N ARG A 105 0.44 17.64 2.11
CA ARG A 105 0.07 18.23 3.41
C ARG A 105 0.87 17.63 4.57
N ALA A 106 1.09 16.32 4.58
CA ALA A 106 1.94 15.67 5.58
C ALA A 106 3.38 16.23 5.53
N ALA A 107 3.94 16.45 4.33
CA ALA A 107 5.26 17.06 4.17
C ALA A 107 5.31 18.53 4.64
N ALA A 108 4.19 19.24 4.59
CA ALA A 108 4.04 20.59 5.16
C ALA A 108 3.79 20.59 6.69
N GLY A 109 3.83 19.42 7.34
CA GLY A 109 3.70 19.28 8.80
C GLY A 109 2.27 19.11 9.30
N HIS A 110 1.29 18.88 8.42
CA HIS A 110 -0.09 18.59 8.83
C HIS A 110 -0.23 17.14 9.35
N GLU A 111 -1.09 16.94 10.35
CA GLU A 111 -1.41 15.62 10.87
C GLU A 111 -2.39 14.89 9.93
N GLU A 112 -1.89 13.88 9.21
CA GLU A 112 -2.68 13.18 8.17
C GLU A 112 -3.06 11.74 8.52
N THR A 113 -2.75 11.28 9.74
CA THR A 113 -3.01 9.89 10.16
C THR A 113 -4.49 9.50 9.93
N GLN A 114 -5.43 10.36 10.33
CA GLN A 114 -6.86 10.06 10.19
C GLN A 114 -7.33 10.08 8.72
N ALA A 115 -6.82 11.01 7.91
CA ALA A 115 -7.16 11.09 6.50
C ALA A 115 -6.67 9.85 5.74
N LEU A 116 -5.45 9.40 6.03
CA LEU A 116 -4.90 8.18 5.46
C LEU A 116 -5.67 6.94 5.94
N ARG A 117 -6.03 6.88 7.23
CA ARG A 117 -6.86 5.79 7.76
C ARG A 117 -8.19 5.65 7.04
N LYS A 118 -8.83 6.78 6.71
CA LYS A 118 -10.08 6.81 5.95
C LYS A 118 -9.90 6.26 4.54
N LEU A 119 -8.84 6.64 3.82
CA LEU A 119 -8.53 6.08 2.49
C LEU A 119 -8.31 4.57 2.54
N LEU A 120 -7.67 4.09 3.61
CA LEU A 120 -7.45 2.67 3.88
C LEU A 120 -8.69 1.95 4.41
N GLY A 121 -9.85 2.62 4.51
CA GLY A 121 -11.11 2.00 4.93
C GLY A 121 -11.16 1.61 6.41
N TYR A 122 -10.33 2.21 7.28
CA TYR A 122 -10.50 2.03 8.72
C TYR A 122 -11.70 2.84 9.21
N SER A 123 -12.56 2.20 10.01
CA SER A 123 -13.62 2.92 10.72
C SER A 123 -13.01 3.96 11.66
N PRO A 124 -13.63 5.15 11.79
CA PRO A 124 -13.28 6.07 12.86
C PRO A 124 -13.41 5.32 14.19
N HIS A 125 -12.39 5.39 15.03
CA HIS A 125 -12.55 4.90 16.39
C HIS A 125 -13.54 5.85 17.07
N SER A 126 -14.70 5.32 17.44
CA SER A 126 -15.59 6.01 18.37
C SER A 126 -14.82 6.15 19.68
N SER A 127 -14.36 7.37 19.97
CA SER A 127 -13.99 7.76 21.33
C SER A 127 -15.25 7.97 22.17
#